data_AF-A0AAV7F1E6-F1
#
_entry.id   AF-A0AAV7F1E6-F1
#
_cell.length_a   1.000
_cell.length_b   1.000
_cell.length_c   1.000
_cell.angle_alpha   90.00
_cell.angle_beta   90.00
_cell.angle_gamma   90.00
#
_symmetry.space_group_name_H-M   'P 1'
#
loop_
_entity.id
_entity.type
_entity.pdbx_description
1 polymer ?
#
loop_
_entity_poly.entity_id
_entity_poly.type
_entity_poly.pdbx_seq_one_letter_code
_entity_poly.pdbx_strand_id
1 'polypeptide(L)' 'MADLILVNSKFTAATFAQTFRHLNARRIQPDVLYPAVSVEQFDGPCVYKLKFLSINRFERKKNIGLAI' A
#
# COMPACT_ATOMS: atom_id res chain seq x y z
N MET A 1 15.40 -14.96 -12.40
CA MET A 1 14.13 -14.20 -12.49
C MET A 1 13.35 -14.48 -11.24
N ALA A 2 12.53 -13.55 -10.75
CA ALA A 2 11.62 -13.87 -9.64
C ALA A 2 10.55 -14.84 -10.15
N ASP A 3 10.18 -15.81 -9.32
CA ASP A 3 9.13 -16.77 -9.63
C ASP A 3 7.73 -16.13 -9.53
N LEU A 4 7.59 -15.10 -8.68
CA LEU A 4 6.35 -14.36 -8.46
C LEU A 4 6.66 -12.88 -8.24
N ILE A 5 5.82 -12.00 -8.82
CA ILE A 5 5.87 -10.56 -8.59
C ILE A 5 4.60 -10.16 -7.83
N LEU A 6 4.77 -9.46 -6.71
CA LEU A 6 3.66 -8.97 -5.89
C LEU A 6 3.64 -7.45 -5.85
N VAL A 7 2.44 -6.88 -5.87
CA VAL A 7 2.21 -5.45 -5.69
C VAL A 7 1.18 -5.20 -4.60
N ASN A 8 1.27 -4.04 -3.95
CA ASN A 8 0.44 -3.72 -2.78
C ASN A 8 -0.97 -3.22 -3.12
N SER A 9 -1.33 -3.11 -4.40
CA SER A 9 -2.66 -2.67 -4.83
C SER A 9 -2.95 -2.97 -6.30
N LYS A 10 -4.23 -2.97 -6.66
CA LYS A 10 -4.67 -3.00 -8.07
C LYS A 10 -4.20 -1.79 -8.87
N PHE A 11 -4.09 -0.62 -8.23
CA PHE A 11 -3.56 0.58 -8.87
C PHE A 11 -2.12 0.35 -9.33
N THR A 12 -1.27 -0.15 -8.43
CA THR A 12 0.13 -0.46 -8.73
C THR A 12 0.25 -1.57 -9.77
N ALA A 13 -0.64 -2.58 -9.77
CA ALA A 13 -0.70 -3.60 -10.82
C ALA A 13 -0.94 -2.98 -12.21
N ALA A 14 -1.89 -2.03 -12.30
CA ALA A 14 -2.17 -1.31 -13.54
C ALA A 14 -0.99 -0.43 -13.96
N THR A 15 -0.37 0.30 -13.02
CA THR A 15 0.85 1.06 -13.28
C THR A 15 1.97 0.15 -13.80
N PHE A 16 2.17 -1.02 -13.20
CA PHE A 16 3.17 -1.99 -13.64
C PHE A 16 2.95 -2.39 -15.11
N ALA A 17 1.71 -2.73 -15.50
CA ALA A 17 1.40 -3.13 -16.87
C ALA A 17 1.64 -2.00 -17.89
N GLN A 18 1.38 -0.74 -17.50
CA GLN A 18 1.62 0.44 -18.33
C GLN A 18 3.11 0.79 -18.45
N THR A 19 3.86 0.65 -17.36
CA THR A 19 5.29 0.97 -17.30
C THR A 19 6.14 -0.12 -17.97
N PHE A 20 5.93 -1.39 -17.61
CA PHE A 20 6.74 -2.52 -18.07
C PHE A 20 6.11 -3.21 -19.29
N ARG A 21 5.99 -2.47 -20.40
CA ARG A 21 5.28 -2.93 -21.60
C ARG A 21 5.82 -4.24 -22.17
N HIS A 22 7.14 -4.46 -22.13
CA HIS A 22 7.75 -5.72 -22.60
C HIS A 22 7.35 -6.92 -21.73
N LEU A 23 7.24 -6.74 -20.41
CA LEU A 23 6.78 -7.78 -19.50
C LEU A 23 5.28 -8.05 -19.70
N ASN A 24 4.49 -6.98 -19.83
CA ASN A 24 3.06 -7.10 -20.11
C ASN A 24 2.77 -7.78 -21.46
N ALA A 25 3.54 -7.48 -22.51
CA ALA A 25 3.45 -8.15 -23.81
C ALA A 25 3.74 -9.66 -23.71
N ARG A 26 4.58 -10.07 -22.75
CA ARG A 26 4.86 -11.47 -22.41
C ARG A 26 3.87 -12.06 -21.39
N ARG A 27 2.77 -11.36 -21.10
CA ARG A 27 1.73 -11.75 -20.12
C ARG A 27 2.26 -11.94 -18.69
N ILE A 28 3.38 -11.32 -18.35
CA ILE A 28 3.90 -11.31 -16.98
C ILE A 28 3.12 -10.23 -16.21
N GLN A 29 2.24 -10.68 -15.30
CA GLN A 29 1.41 -9.80 -14.48
C GLN A 29 1.68 -10.04 -13.00
N PRO A 30 1.78 -8.99 -12.19
CA PRO A 30 1.94 -9.14 -10.75
C PRO A 30 0.60 -9.48 -10.10
N ASP A 31 0.66 -10.31 -9.06
CA ASP A 31 -0.48 -10.53 -8.16
C ASP A 31 -0.54 -9.44 -7.10
N VAL A 32 -1.74 -9.21 -6.56
CA VAL A 32 -1.96 -8.19 -5.52
C VAL A 32 -1.88 -8.84 -4.14
N LEU A 33 -0.91 -8.41 -3.35
CA LEU A 33 -0.80 -8.73 -1.93
C LEU A 33 -0.83 -7.44 -1.11
N TYR A 34 -1.93 -7.23 -0.38
CA TYR A 34 -2.02 -6.13 0.57
C TYR A 34 -1.23 -6.48 1.84
N PRO A 35 -0.22 -5.69 2.23
CA PRO A 35 0.49 -5.93 3.47
C PRO A 35 -0.47 -5.77 4.65
N ALA A 36 -0.54 -6.79 5.49
CA ALA A 36 -1.37 -6.81 6.69
C ALA A 36 -0.50 -6.62 7.95
N VAL A 37 -1.15 -6.22 9.04
CA VAL A 37 -0.57 -6.24 10.39
C VAL A 37 -1.37 -7.24 11.23
N SER A 38 -0.72 -7.95 12.14
CA SER A 38 -1.42 -8.75 13.15
C SER A 38 -2.30 -7.81 13.97
N VAL A 39 -3.58 -8.10 14.10
CA VAL A 39 -4.52 -7.25 14.87
C VAL A 39 -4.53 -7.65 16.35
N GLU A 40 -4.19 -8.91 16.62
CA GLU A 40 -4.16 -9.54 17.94
C GLU A 40 -3.15 -8.86 18.87
N GLN A 41 -2.09 -8.26 18.31
CA GLN A 41 -1.11 -7.49 19.08
C GLN A 41 -1.66 -6.19 19.69
N PHE A 42 -2.85 -5.76 19.27
CA PHE A 42 -3.48 -4.50 19.71
C PHE A 42 -4.69 -4.72 20.62
N ASP A 43 -4.87 -5.93 21.16
CA ASP A 43 -5.96 -6.24 22.08
C ASP A 43 -5.82 -5.51 23.43
N GLY A 44 -6.89 -4.89 23.90
CA GLY A 44 -6.95 -4.19 25.19
C GLY A 44 -8.06 -3.14 25.26
N PRO A 45 -8.41 -2.65 26.46
CA PRO A 45 -9.42 -1.60 26.62
C PRO A 45 -8.96 -0.27 26.02
N CYS A 46 -9.65 0.21 24.98
CA CYS A 46 -9.39 1.50 24.34
C CYS A 46 -10.08 2.65 25.10
N VAL A 47 -9.38 3.27 26.06
CA VAL A 47 -9.85 4.47 26.79
C VAL A 47 -9.33 5.74 26.11
N TYR A 48 -9.76 6.01 24.88
CA TYR A 48 -9.37 7.25 24.18
C TYR A 48 -10.49 8.30 24.26
N LYS A 49 -10.13 9.50 24.72
CA LYS A 49 -10.92 10.73 24.45
C LYS A 49 -10.78 11.07 22.96
N LEU A 50 -11.78 11.74 22.37
CA LEU A 50 -11.73 12.16 20.97
C LEU A 50 -10.45 12.98 20.72
N LYS A 51 -9.54 12.42 19.92
CA LYS A 51 -8.27 13.03 19.52
C LYS A 51 -8.06 12.73 18.04
N PHE A 52 -7.67 13.75 17.29
CA PHE A 52 -7.23 13.58 15.91
C PHE A 52 -5.70 13.41 15.90
N LEU A 53 -5.21 12.30 15.35
CA LEU A 53 -3.79 11.98 15.26
C LEU A 53 -3.46 11.52 13.84
N SER A 54 -2.50 12.19 13.20
CA SER A 54 -1.97 11.83 11.88
C SER A 54 -0.48 11.54 12.02
N ILE A 55 -0.07 10.29 11.81
CA ILE A 55 1.33 9.87 11.83
C ILE A 55 1.74 9.50 10.40
N ASN A 56 2.64 10.27 9.81
CA ASN A 56 3.12 10.08 8.45
C ASN A 56 4.62 10.43 8.36
N ARG A 57 5.33 9.77 7.44
CA ARG A 57 6.66 10.24 7.03
C ARG A 57 6.52 11.59 6.31
N PHE A 58 7.45 12.51 6.55
CA PHE A 58 7.45 13.81 5.87
C PHE A 58 7.87 13.66 4.40
N GLU A 59 6.89 13.57 3.50
CA GLU A 59 7.09 13.34 2.07
C GLU A 59 5.98 14.02 1.25
N ARG A 60 6.31 14.59 0.08
CA ARG A 60 5.32 15.26 -0.80
C ARG A 60 4.12 14.39 -1.14
N LYS A 61 4.34 13.10 -1.41
CA LYS A 61 3.29 12.13 -1.78
C LYS A 61 2.23 11.91 -0.70
N LYS A 62 2.52 12.25 0.56
CA LYS A 62 1.56 12.14 1.67
C LYS A 62 0.56 13.30 1.70
N ASN A 63 0.83 14.38 0.96
CA ASN A 63 -0.04 15.54 0.80
C ASN A 63 -0.69 16.01 2.11
N ILE A 64 0.14 16.22 3.14
CA ILE A 64 -0.27 16.51 4.52
C ILE A 64 -1.17 17.76 4.60
N GLY A 65 -1.08 18.67 3.62
CA GLY A 65 -1.95 19.86 3.53
C GLY A 65 -3.44 19.56 3.34
N LEU A 66 -3.83 18.34 2.92
CA LEU A 66 -5.24 17.93 2.87
C LEU A 66 -5.83 17.56 4.24
N ALA A 67 -4.99 17.37 5.26
CA ALA A 67 -5.41 16.95 6.59
C ALA A 67 -5.67 18.12 7.56
N ILE A 68 -5.57 19.37 7.08
CA ILE A 68 -5.71 20.61 7.84
C ILE A 68 -6.96 21.35 7.38
#